data_AF-A0A924H7T0-F1
#
_entry.id   AF-A0A924H7T0-F1
#
_cell.length_a   1.000
_cell.length_b   1.000
_cell.length_c   1.000
_cell.angle_alpha   90.00
_cell.angle_beta   90.00
_cell.angle_gamma   90.00
#
_symmetry.space_group_name_H-M   'P 1'
#
loop_
_entity.id
_entity.type
_entity.pdbx_description
1 polymer ?
#
loop_
_entity_poly.entity_id
_entity_poly.type
_entity_poly.pdbx_seq_one_letter_code
_entity_poly.pdbx_strand_id
1 'polypeptide(L)'
;MTNNYLDTKLIFKGVKIALFLVLFGNTTQAQDNYSVSSIPFQIYTTNAAVQGTLDDTYSAPIPLTFDFVFYGNTYSQINVSTNGYITFNLAGQGSYSPWSFSTTIPDANFPVKNAFLGCYQDMFDNNLGGSITYAVSGAAPYRKFIVLFNDQAHFSCGSNVRSSFQMILHETLNILDVQLIDKQLCSTWNGGAAVTGIINQTGLEAVTPSNRNTSQWTAFHEGWRFSRANNNTYAFSKCDDATLDGYVNFNLATVQNDLYPANPNSIAFYATLAEAQSQSNPIVDLNYTNTTATTQTIYASGNGLIKNIVLTVVDCTLDADGDTVANGDEDLNGDGNLSNDDTDGDGIPNFLDNDDDGDLVLTGEEYVFNRSYQNPSAILDTDNDGILNYIDNDDDGDGILTINEDANGNQDPTDDDTDANGTPNYLQNDALAVNNFQKGKEIVIYPNPASSILNVDNKSGKTILSVAIYSVNGALVKEIPSLNAATANIAVGDLQSGIYFVKIVISNQVLNYKFIKK
;
A
#
# COMPACT_ATOMS: atom_id res chain seq x y z
N MET A 1 -21.94 -13.61 -49.44
CA MET A 1 -20.92 -14.62 -49.80
C MET A 1 -19.83 -13.87 -50.53
N THR A 2 -18.61 -13.65 -50.06
CA THR A 2 -17.79 -14.21 -48.97
C THR A 2 -16.63 -13.22 -48.71
N ASN A 3 -16.09 -13.26 -47.49
CA ASN A 3 -15.02 -12.42 -46.93
C ASN A 3 -13.71 -12.41 -47.72
N ASN A 4 -12.95 -11.29 -47.58
CA ASN A 4 -11.50 -11.27 -47.35
C ASN A 4 -11.03 -9.83 -47.07
N TYR A 5 -10.63 -9.53 -45.83
CA TYR A 5 -9.78 -8.38 -45.52
C TYR A 5 -8.75 -8.80 -44.47
N LEU A 6 -7.51 -8.94 -44.94
CA LEU A 6 -6.28 -8.84 -44.15
C LEU A 6 -5.35 -7.88 -44.89
N ASP A 7 -4.46 -7.27 -44.11
CA ASP A 7 -3.34 -6.37 -44.46
C ASP A 7 -3.64 -4.88 -44.66
N THR A 8 -3.57 -4.14 -43.55
CA THR A 8 -2.75 -2.91 -43.51
C THR A 8 -2.20 -2.69 -42.10
N LYS A 9 -0.87 -2.86 -41.97
CA LYS A 9 -0.05 -2.42 -40.84
C LYS A 9 -0.25 -0.93 -40.59
N LEU A 10 -0.68 -0.54 -39.39
CA LEU A 10 -0.53 0.84 -38.91
C LEU A 10 0.86 1.01 -38.29
N ILE A 11 1.68 1.82 -38.95
CA ILE A 11 2.96 2.33 -38.44
C ILE A 11 2.63 3.53 -37.54
N PHE A 12 2.75 3.39 -36.22
CA PHE A 12 2.77 4.55 -35.33
C PHE A 12 4.20 5.08 -35.21
N LYS A 13 4.50 6.13 -35.98
CA LYS A 13 5.57 7.08 -35.66
C LYS A 13 4.95 8.26 -34.91
N GLY A 14 5.39 8.49 -33.67
CA GLY A 14 5.16 9.77 -33.00
C GLY A 14 4.79 9.63 -31.53
N VAL A 15 5.78 9.94 -30.68
CA VAL A 15 5.64 10.41 -29.29
C VAL A 15 4.90 9.45 -28.34
N LYS A 16 5.65 8.59 -27.65
CA LYS A 16 5.23 8.08 -26.34
C LYS A 16 5.13 9.28 -25.40
N ILE A 17 3.92 9.78 -25.18
CA ILE A 17 3.62 10.56 -23.98
C ILE A 17 3.42 9.49 -22.91
N ALA A 18 4.44 9.29 -22.07
CA ALA A 18 4.24 8.64 -20.78
C ALA A 18 3.24 9.52 -20.02
N LEU A 19 2.00 9.04 -19.91
CA LEU A 19 1.01 9.67 -19.07
C LEU A 19 1.34 9.22 -17.65
N PHE A 20 2.26 9.93 -17.00
CA PHE A 20 2.41 9.88 -15.55
C PHE A 20 1.08 10.38 -14.97
N LEU A 21 0.20 9.44 -14.60
CA LEU A 21 -0.95 9.75 -13.78
C LEU A 21 -0.40 9.97 -12.37
N VAL A 22 0.05 11.20 -12.10
CA VAL A 22 0.34 11.62 -10.72
C VAL A 22 -1.01 11.69 -10.02
N LEU A 23 -1.41 10.57 -9.41
CA LEU A 23 -2.46 10.54 -8.40
C LEU A 23 -1.99 11.42 -7.25
N PHE A 24 -2.54 12.64 -7.18
CA PHE A 24 -2.43 13.48 -6.00
C PHE A 24 -3.24 12.83 -4.87
N GLY A 25 -2.66 11.83 -4.22
CA GLY A 25 -3.02 11.47 -2.86
C GLY A 25 -2.81 12.69 -1.96
N ASN A 26 -3.72 12.92 -1.02
CA ASN A 26 -3.59 13.97 -0.03
C ASN A 26 -2.39 13.65 0.88
N THR A 27 -1.18 14.04 0.47
CA THR A 27 0.01 14.01 1.31
C THR A 27 -0.09 15.15 2.32
N THR A 28 -0.44 14.81 3.57
CA THR A 28 -0.38 15.74 4.68
C THR A 28 1.08 16.00 5.06
N GLN A 29 1.52 17.25 4.85
CA GLN A 29 2.73 17.93 5.34
C GLN A 29 3.95 17.08 5.77
N ALA A 30 5.00 17.14 4.94
CA ALA A 30 6.34 16.64 5.24
C ALA A 30 7.06 17.43 6.35
N GLN A 31 7.52 16.70 7.37
CA GLN A 31 8.72 17.00 8.14
C GLN A 31 9.39 15.65 8.47
N ASP A 32 10.63 15.48 7.96
CA ASP A 32 11.46 14.26 7.84
C ASP A 32 11.09 13.17 6.80
N ASN A 33 10.09 13.40 5.94
CA ASN A 33 9.79 12.63 4.72
C ASN A 33 9.33 11.16 4.91
N TYR A 34 8.81 10.79 6.08
CA TYR A 34 8.10 9.51 6.19
C TYR A 34 6.68 9.63 5.63
N SER A 35 6.24 8.63 4.87
CA SER A 35 4.87 8.38 4.43
C SER A 35 4.28 7.19 5.16
N VAL A 36 2.96 7.02 5.07
CA VAL A 36 2.26 5.82 5.53
C VAL A 36 1.24 5.37 4.50
N SER A 37 1.24 4.08 4.18
CA SER A 37 0.32 3.40 3.27
C SER A 37 -0.19 2.11 3.90
N SER A 38 -1.39 1.69 3.50
CA SER A 38 -1.87 0.33 3.76
C SER A 38 -1.02 -0.66 2.97
N ILE A 39 -0.86 -1.86 3.50
CA ILE A 39 -0.22 -3.00 2.83
C ILE A 39 -1.03 -4.26 3.13
N PRO A 40 -0.94 -5.30 2.30
CA PRO A 40 -1.60 -6.56 2.58
C PRO A 40 -1.21 -7.13 3.94
N PHE A 41 -2.15 -7.86 4.52
CA PHE A 41 -1.91 -8.56 5.76
C PHE A 41 -1.04 -9.78 5.54
N GLN A 42 0.01 -9.91 6.35
CA GLN A 42 0.89 -11.08 6.35
C GLN A 42 1.49 -11.37 7.72
N ILE A 43 1.91 -12.63 7.91
CA ILE A 43 2.47 -13.12 9.17
C ILE A 43 3.90 -13.61 8.97
N TYR A 44 4.79 -13.06 9.79
CA TYR A 44 6.17 -13.50 9.88
C TYR A 44 6.39 -14.48 11.03
N THR A 45 7.27 -15.45 10.85
CA THR A 45 7.61 -16.39 11.94
C THR A 45 8.63 -15.76 12.90
N THR A 46 8.44 -15.95 14.21
CA THR A 46 9.40 -15.58 15.26
C THR A 46 9.86 -16.79 16.06
N ASN A 47 11.05 -16.71 16.69
CA ASN A 47 11.66 -17.86 17.37
C ASN A 47 12.43 -17.55 18.65
N ALA A 48 12.70 -16.28 18.98
CA ALA A 48 13.43 -15.89 20.18
C ALA A 48 12.55 -15.07 21.14
N ALA A 49 12.53 -15.41 22.43
CA ALA A 49 11.80 -14.63 23.43
C ALA A 49 12.52 -13.31 23.75
N VAL A 50 11.75 -12.22 23.81
CA VAL A 50 12.25 -10.94 24.35
C VAL A 50 12.52 -11.11 25.85
N GLN A 51 13.64 -10.55 26.32
CA GLN A 51 14.08 -10.69 27.71
C GLN A 51 13.67 -9.46 28.54
N GLY A 52 13.35 -9.68 29.82
CA GLY A 52 13.01 -8.60 30.75
C GLY A 52 11.59 -8.04 30.57
N THR A 53 10.65 -8.89 30.15
CA THR A 53 9.24 -8.55 29.86
C THR A 53 8.39 -8.47 31.13
N LEU A 54 8.87 -7.76 32.14
CA LEU A 54 7.99 -7.37 33.24
C LEU A 54 7.04 -6.31 32.73
N ASP A 55 5.79 -6.42 33.15
CA ASP A 55 4.77 -5.40 32.95
C ASP A 55 5.31 -3.98 33.16
N ASP A 56 4.91 -3.06 32.28
CA ASP A 56 5.40 -1.68 32.23
C ASP A 56 6.94 -1.53 32.19
N THR A 57 7.65 -2.40 31.47
CA THR A 57 9.12 -2.36 31.43
C THR A 57 9.66 -2.44 30.01
N TYR A 58 10.80 -1.78 29.77
CA TYR A 58 11.58 -1.99 28.56
C TYR A 58 12.44 -3.25 28.66
N SER A 59 12.53 -3.99 27.56
CA SER A 59 13.47 -5.11 27.42
C SER A 59 14.92 -4.69 27.65
N ALA A 60 15.82 -5.67 27.80
CA ALA A 60 17.24 -5.43 27.54
C ALA A 60 17.49 -5.04 26.07
N PRO A 61 18.59 -4.34 25.72
CA PRO A 61 18.88 -3.98 24.33
C PRO A 61 19.01 -5.23 23.45
N ILE A 62 18.32 -5.20 22.30
CA ILE A 62 18.32 -6.28 21.32
C ILE A 62 19.11 -5.81 20.09
N PRO A 63 20.17 -6.52 19.68
CA PRO A 63 20.88 -6.21 18.44
C PRO A 63 20.00 -6.45 17.21
N LEU A 64 19.93 -5.46 16.31
CA LEU A 64 19.22 -5.57 15.04
C LEU A 64 19.93 -6.49 14.03
N THR A 65 21.24 -6.69 14.23
CA THR A 65 22.17 -7.41 13.32
C THR A 65 22.48 -6.66 12.00
N PHE A 66 21.89 -5.49 11.81
CA PHE A 66 22.19 -4.49 10.77
C PHE A 66 22.03 -3.08 11.34
N ASP A 67 22.56 -2.09 10.63
CA ASP A 67 22.35 -0.68 10.95
C ASP A 67 21.02 -0.20 10.34
N PHE A 68 20.19 0.48 11.14
CA PHE A 68 18.90 1.02 10.72
C PHE A 68 18.87 2.54 10.93
N VAL A 69 18.42 3.30 9.93
CA VAL A 69 18.36 4.77 10.01
C VAL A 69 16.94 5.21 10.35
N PHE A 70 16.74 5.75 11.55
CA PHE A 70 15.44 6.26 12.01
C PHE A 70 15.54 7.76 12.33
N TYR A 71 14.69 8.58 11.71
CA TYR A 71 14.75 10.06 11.77
C TYR A 71 16.19 10.61 11.66
N GLY A 72 16.94 10.13 10.66
CA GLY A 72 18.31 10.56 10.34
C GLY A 72 19.42 10.06 11.28
N ASN A 73 19.08 9.28 12.32
CA ASN A 73 20.05 8.70 13.24
C ASN A 73 20.21 7.19 12.97
N THR A 74 21.44 6.70 12.99
CA THR A 74 21.74 5.27 12.78
C THR A 74 21.72 4.52 14.11
N TYR A 75 21.00 3.40 14.14
CA TYR A 75 20.86 2.51 15.29
C TYR A 75 21.23 1.08 14.91
N SER A 76 21.94 0.38 15.80
CA SER A 76 22.25 -1.05 15.67
C SER A 76 21.58 -1.91 16.73
N GLN A 77 20.84 -1.27 17.64
CA GLN A 77 20.14 -1.90 18.76
C GLN A 77 18.84 -1.15 19.03
N ILE A 78 17.88 -1.88 19.62
CA ILE A 78 16.58 -1.36 20.05
C ILE A 78 16.24 -1.86 21.46
N ASN A 79 15.26 -1.22 22.10
CA ASN A 79 14.52 -1.82 23.21
C ASN A 79 13.06 -2.01 22.81
N VAL A 80 12.45 -3.10 23.29
CA VAL A 80 11.02 -3.38 23.10
C VAL A 80 10.30 -3.06 24.39
N SER A 81 9.21 -2.30 24.31
CA SER A 81 8.29 -2.05 25.42
C SER A 81 7.27 -3.16 25.53
N THR A 82 6.89 -3.56 26.74
CA THR A 82 5.73 -4.44 26.97
C THR A 82 4.41 -3.83 26.52
N ASN A 83 4.34 -2.51 26.35
CA ASN A 83 3.14 -1.75 25.96
C ASN A 83 2.99 -1.56 24.44
N GLY A 84 3.63 -2.41 23.63
CA GLY A 84 3.35 -2.52 22.20
C GLY A 84 4.08 -1.54 21.28
N TYR A 85 5.31 -1.19 21.64
CA TYR A 85 6.17 -0.35 20.80
C TYR A 85 7.65 -0.69 20.92
N ILE A 86 8.42 -0.26 19.93
CA ILE A 86 9.88 -0.32 19.86
C ILE A 86 10.42 1.09 20.11
N THR A 87 11.47 1.22 20.93
CA THR A 87 12.18 2.50 21.11
C THR A 87 13.63 2.39 20.70
N PHE A 88 14.10 3.44 20.05
CA PHE A 88 15.51 3.67 19.70
C PHE A 88 16.23 4.47 20.79
N ASN A 89 15.55 4.81 21.90
CA ASN A 89 16.16 5.42 23.07
C ASN A 89 16.65 4.35 24.06
N LEU A 90 17.95 4.05 23.99
CA LEU A 90 18.58 2.99 24.80
C LEU A 90 18.81 3.38 26.28
N ALA A 91 18.56 4.64 26.67
CA ALA A 91 18.89 5.14 28.00
C ALA A 91 17.98 4.64 29.14
N GLY A 92 16.94 3.86 28.83
CA GLY A 92 15.92 3.37 29.76
C GLY A 92 15.79 1.85 29.86
N GLN A 93 16.79 1.07 29.40
CA GLN A 93 16.74 -0.40 29.45
C GLN A 93 16.34 -0.94 30.83
N GLY A 94 15.44 -1.94 30.88
CA GLY A 94 14.95 -2.54 32.12
C GLY A 94 14.26 -1.57 33.09
N SER A 95 13.93 -0.36 32.64
CA SER A 95 13.25 0.68 33.41
C SER A 95 11.79 0.80 32.99
N TYR A 96 11.05 1.62 33.74
CA TYR A 96 9.64 1.89 33.49
C TYR A 96 9.37 2.30 32.03
N SER A 97 8.42 1.61 31.42
CA SER A 97 7.84 1.91 30.12
C SER A 97 6.51 2.64 30.30
N PRO A 98 6.34 3.87 29.79
CA PRO A 98 5.06 4.53 29.79
C PRO A 98 3.96 3.70 29.12
N TRP A 99 2.76 3.75 29.71
CA TRP A 99 1.51 3.17 29.19
C TRP A 99 0.39 4.20 29.09
N SER A 100 0.39 5.21 29.97
CA SER A 100 -0.66 6.24 30.04
C SER A 100 -0.38 7.41 29.10
N PHE A 101 -1.39 7.77 28.32
CA PHE A 101 -1.39 8.94 27.45
C PHE A 101 -2.83 9.35 27.11
N SER A 102 -3.01 10.62 26.76
CA SER A 102 -4.29 11.17 26.30
C SER A 102 -4.15 12.20 25.17
N THR A 103 -2.91 12.52 24.77
CA THR A 103 -2.63 13.41 23.63
C THR A 103 -2.35 12.59 22.37
N THR A 104 -2.47 13.25 21.22
CA THR A 104 -2.16 12.68 19.89
C THR A 104 -0.70 12.96 19.54
N ILE A 105 -0.14 12.20 18.59
CA ILE A 105 1.16 12.52 17.98
C ILE A 105 0.95 13.33 16.69
N PRO A 106 1.86 14.27 16.34
CA PRO A 106 3.03 14.69 17.09
C PRO A 106 2.68 15.58 18.30
N ASP A 107 3.35 15.34 19.43
CA ASP A 107 3.34 16.19 20.61
C ASP A 107 4.67 16.03 21.38
N ALA A 108 5.37 17.14 21.64
CA ALA A 108 6.62 17.12 22.40
C ALA A 108 6.46 16.58 23.84
N ASN A 109 5.25 16.65 24.38
CA ASN A 109 4.88 16.13 25.69
C ASN A 109 4.33 14.70 25.64
N PHE A 110 4.21 14.10 24.44
CA PHE A 110 3.86 12.69 24.33
C PHE A 110 4.89 11.86 25.11
N PRO A 111 4.45 10.90 25.94
CA PRO A 111 5.33 10.24 26.91
C PRO A 111 6.39 9.34 26.26
N VAL A 112 6.15 8.91 25.03
CA VAL A 112 7.02 8.01 24.27
C VAL A 112 7.56 8.74 23.04
N LYS A 113 8.88 8.83 22.89
CA LYS A 113 9.53 9.52 21.77
C LYS A 113 10.68 8.70 21.25
N ASN A 114 11.13 9.00 20.03
CA ASN A 114 12.13 8.20 19.32
C ASN A 114 11.70 6.73 19.22
N ALA A 115 10.48 6.51 18.72
CA ALA A 115 9.80 5.23 18.83
C ALA A 115 8.98 4.89 17.59
N PHE A 116 8.90 3.59 17.34
CA PHE A 116 7.98 2.96 16.42
C PHE A 116 6.86 2.33 17.26
N LEU A 117 5.63 2.79 17.08
CA LEU A 117 4.44 2.40 17.83
C LEU A 117 3.63 1.42 16.99
N GLY A 118 3.66 0.13 17.32
CA GLY A 118 2.91 -0.89 16.57
C GLY A 118 1.44 -0.87 16.96
N CYS A 119 1.19 -1.06 18.24
CA CYS A 119 -0.12 -0.91 18.84
C CYS A 119 0.06 -0.39 20.27
N TYR A 120 0.54 0.85 20.40
CA TYR A 120 0.88 1.41 21.71
C TYR A 120 -0.38 1.62 22.54
N GLN A 121 -0.47 0.88 23.64
CA GLN A 121 -1.49 0.96 24.66
C GLN A 121 -1.04 0.19 25.91
N ASP A 122 -1.76 0.32 27.01
CA ASP A 122 -1.47 -0.41 28.25
C ASP A 122 -1.76 -1.91 28.12
N MET A 123 -0.70 -2.70 28.04
CA MET A 123 -0.74 -4.16 27.93
C MET A 123 -0.24 -4.79 29.21
N PHE A 124 -0.80 -5.94 29.57
CA PHE A 124 -0.50 -6.64 30.80
C PHE A 124 0.36 -7.87 30.56
N ASP A 125 1.67 -7.71 30.72
CA ASP A 125 2.66 -8.79 30.54
C ASP A 125 3.07 -9.42 31.89
N ASN A 126 2.07 -9.94 32.61
CA ASN A 126 2.23 -10.46 33.98
C ASN A 126 1.58 -11.86 34.15
N ASN A 127 2.06 -12.83 33.37
CA ASN A 127 1.70 -14.26 33.43
C ASN A 127 0.23 -14.63 33.12
N LEU A 128 -0.55 -13.76 32.47
CA LEU A 128 -1.91 -14.11 32.01
C LEU A 128 -1.93 -14.84 30.64
N GLY A 129 -0.78 -15.32 30.17
CA GLY A 129 -0.59 -15.81 28.81
C GLY A 129 -0.23 -14.67 27.86
N GLY A 130 0.29 -15.01 26.70
CA GLY A 130 0.89 -14.06 25.78
C GLY A 130 2.42 -14.10 25.84
N SER A 131 3.05 -13.67 24.77
CA SER A 131 4.51 -13.64 24.65
C SER A 131 4.97 -12.50 23.75
N ILE A 132 6.13 -11.94 24.04
CA ILE A 132 6.84 -11.05 23.13
C ILE A 132 8.06 -11.80 22.61
N THR A 133 8.13 -11.93 21.29
CA THR A 133 9.20 -12.66 20.62
C THR A 133 9.77 -11.83 19.48
N TYR A 134 10.97 -12.17 19.03
CA TYR A 134 11.57 -11.56 17.85
C TYR A 134 12.26 -12.62 16.99
N ALA A 135 12.57 -12.25 15.75
CA ALA A 135 13.44 -13.00 14.85
C ALA A 135 14.11 -12.06 13.86
N VAL A 136 15.16 -12.58 13.22
CA VAL A 136 15.73 -12.00 12.00
C VAL A 136 15.46 -13.00 10.88
N SER A 137 14.83 -12.54 9.81
CA SER A 137 14.55 -13.32 8.60
C SER A 137 15.27 -12.71 7.39
N GLY A 138 15.40 -13.49 6.31
CA GLY A 138 16.08 -13.08 5.08
C GLY A 138 17.61 -13.15 5.15
N ALA A 139 18.26 -12.64 4.10
CA ALA A 139 19.71 -12.58 3.96
C ALA A 139 20.16 -11.13 3.73
N ALA A 140 21.38 -10.79 4.16
CA ALA A 140 21.92 -9.46 3.91
C ALA A 140 22.06 -9.23 2.39
N PRO A 141 21.75 -8.03 1.87
CA PRO A 141 21.45 -6.79 2.60
C PRO A 141 19.95 -6.50 2.81
N TYR A 142 19.07 -7.49 2.73
CA TYR A 142 17.61 -7.36 2.78
C TYR A 142 16.98 -8.15 3.95
N ARG A 143 17.63 -8.13 5.12
CA ARG A 143 17.07 -8.80 6.30
C ARG A 143 15.87 -8.05 6.87
N LYS A 144 14.96 -8.80 7.46
CA LYS A 144 13.80 -8.29 8.22
C LYS A 144 14.04 -8.57 9.71
N PHE A 145 13.97 -7.55 10.57
CA PHE A 145 13.93 -7.73 12.02
C PHE A 145 12.47 -7.63 12.48
N ILE A 146 11.93 -8.71 13.02
CA ILE A 146 10.51 -8.86 13.34
C ILE A 146 10.34 -8.96 14.85
N VAL A 147 9.43 -8.18 15.43
CA VAL A 147 8.93 -8.33 16.80
C VAL A 147 7.47 -8.73 16.76
N LEU A 148 7.11 -9.83 17.43
CA LEU A 148 5.73 -10.30 17.58
C LEU A 148 5.28 -10.13 19.03
N PHE A 149 4.21 -9.38 19.21
CA PHE A 149 3.36 -9.40 20.40
C PHE A 149 2.26 -10.41 20.11
N ASN A 150 2.33 -11.58 20.75
CA ASN A 150 1.35 -12.64 20.57
C ASN A 150 0.43 -12.72 21.79
N ASP A 151 -0.88 -12.68 21.56
CA ASP A 151 -1.93 -12.96 22.55
C ASP A 151 -1.78 -12.11 23.84
N GLN A 152 -1.44 -10.83 23.68
CA GLN A 152 -1.15 -9.91 24.78
C GLN A 152 -2.44 -9.42 25.43
N ALA A 153 -2.59 -9.65 26.73
CA ALA A 153 -3.74 -9.18 27.49
C ALA A 153 -3.71 -7.65 27.65
N HIS A 154 -4.87 -7.00 27.66
CA HIS A 154 -4.94 -5.56 27.93
C HIS A 154 -5.12 -5.32 29.43
N PHE A 155 -4.45 -4.31 29.97
CA PHE A 155 -4.51 -4.02 31.40
C PHE A 155 -5.90 -3.53 31.83
N SER A 156 -6.45 -4.09 32.92
CA SER A 156 -7.75 -3.71 33.49
C SER A 156 -8.97 -3.90 32.56
N CYS A 157 -8.87 -4.78 31.55
CA CYS A 157 -9.92 -5.01 30.54
C CYS A 157 -10.60 -6.39 30.64
N GLY A 158 -10.31 -7.13 31.70
CA GLY A 158 -10.68 -8.54 31.84
C GLY A 158 -9.70 -9.46 31.09
N SER A 159 -9.71 -10.76 31.41
CA SER A 159 -8.76 -11.74 30.86
C SER A 159 -8.95 -12.10 29.39
N ASN A 160 -10.05 -11.63 28.77
CA ASN A 160 -10.46 -12.06 27.44
C ASN A 160 -10.19 -11.02 26.36
N VAL A 161 -9.82 -9.78 26.73
CA VAL A 161 -9.49 -8.72 25.77
C VAL A 161 -8.00 -8.77 25.51
N ARG A 162 -7.63 -9.19 24.29
CA ARG A 162 -6.25 -9.48 23.93
C ARG A 162 -5.93 -8.99 22.54
N SER A 163 -4.66 -8.79 22.24
CA SER A 163 -4.25 -8.41 20.90
C SER A 163 -2.94 -9.03 20.48
N SER A 164 -2.83 -9.24 19.18
CA SER A 164 -1.65 -9.77 18.52
C SER A 164 -1.29 -8.87 17.35
N PHE A 165 -0.01 -8.56 17.22
CA PHE A 165 0.51 -7.73 16.12
C PHE A 165 2.02 -7.91 15.98
N GLN A 166 2.53 -7.59 14.80
CA GLN A 166 3.95 -7.62 14.48
C GLN A 166 4.46 -6.25 14.09
N MET A 167 5.74 -6.03 14.36
CA MET A 167 6.48 -4.82 14.01
C MET A 167 7.75 -5.25 13.29
N ILE A 168 7.93 -4.78 12.06
CA ILE A 168 8.99 -5.23 11.16
C ILE A 168 9.88 -4.03 10.82
N LEU A 169 11.19 -4.20 10.91
CA LEU A 169 12.20 -3.25 10.44
C LEU A 169 12.92 -3.91 9.25
N HIS A 170 12.92 -3.24 8.10
CA HIS A 170 13.59 -3.74 6.90
C HIS A 170 15.00 -3.16 6.77
N GLU A 171 15.98 -4.02 6.46
CA GLU A 171 17.34 -3.61 6.16
C GLU A 171 17.37 -2.83 4.82
N THR A 172 18.20 -1.79 4.73
CA THR A 172 18.48 -0.99 3.52
C THR A 172 17.33 -0.09 3.01
N LEU A 173 16.07 -0.53 3.05
CA LEU A 173 14.95 0.19 2.44
C LEU A 173 14.44 1.38 3.28
N ASN A 174 14.80 1.47 4.56
CA ASN A 174 14.26 2.45 5.53
C ASN A 174 12.74 2.32 5.71
N ILE A 175 12.27 1.08 5.73
CA ILE A 175 10.85 0.73 5.86
C ILE A 175 10.59 0.12 7.23
N LEU A 176 9.42 0.45 7.77
CA LEU A 176 8.88 -0.10 9.01
C LEU A 176 7.45 -0.57 8.73
N ASP A 177 7.13 -1.82 9.05
CA ASP A 177 5.76 -2.34 8.87
C ASP A 177 5.12 -2.74 10.19
N VAL A 178 3.81 -2.55 10.28
CA VAL A 178 2.96 -3.05 11.35
C VAL A 178 1.92 -3.98 10.76
N GLN A 179 1.87 -5.21 11.26
CA GLN A 179 0.85 -6.20 10.88
C GLN A 179 -0.04 -6.45 12.10
N LEU A 180 -1.26 -5.91 12.08
CA LEU A 180 -2.26 -6.05 13.15
C LEU A 180 -3.07 -7.33 12.92
N ILE A 181 -2.74 -8.37 13.67
CA ILE A 181 -3.35 -9.71 13.52
C ILE A 181 -4.78 -9.70 14.06
N ASP A 182 -4.93 -9.37 15.34
CA ASP A 182 -6.23 -9.13 15.97
C ASP A 182 -6.00 -8.06 17.04
N LYS A 183 -6.64 -6.91 16.87
CA LYS A 183 -6.64 -5.81 17.83
C LYS A 183 -8.05 -5.61 18.36
N GLN A 184 -8.26 -6.08 19.58
CA GLN A 184 -9.51 -5.89 20.30
C GLN A 184 -9.58 -4.54 20.99
N LEU A 185 -10.78 -4.10 21.37
CA LEU A 185 -10.98 -2.81 22.03
C LEU A 185 -11.15 -2.99 23.54
N CYS A 186 -10.32 -2.29 24.31
CA CYS A 186 -10.57 -2.05 25.72
C CYS A 186 -11.12 -0.64 25.97
N SER A 187 -12.44 -0.47 25.99
CA SER A 187 -13.04 0.86 26.16
C SER A 187 -13.07 1.37 27.60
N THR A 188 -12.83 0.51 28.59
CA THR A 188 -12.97 0.83 30.02
C THR A 188 -11.69 1.33 30.69
N TRP A 189 -10.53 1.21 30.04
CA TRP A 189 -9.23 1.58 30.58
C TRP A 189 -8.52 2.60 29.69
N ASN A 190 -7.86 3.59 30.29
CA ASN A 190 -7.16 4.68 29.59
C ASN A 190 -7.95 5.32 28.41
N GLY A 191 -9.28 5.38 28.53
CA GLY A 191 -10.17 5.86 27.47
C GLY A 191 -10.20 5.00 26.21
N GLY A 192 -9.64 3.79 26.24
CA GLY A 192 -9.44 2.88 25.11
C GLY A 192 -8.51 3.41 24.04
N ALA A 193 -7.64 4.36 24.41
CA ALA A 193 -6.71 4.97 23.49
C ALA A 193 -5.61 3.99 23.06
N ALA A 194 -5.41 3.88 21.76
CA ALA A 194 -4.29 3.17 21.15
C ALA A 194 -3.68 4.00 20.01
N VAL A 195 -2.39 3.78 19.74
CA VAL A 195 -1.65 4.45 18.66
C VAL A 195 -0.87 3.45 17.81
N THR A 196 -0.97 3.58 16.48
CA THR A 196 -0.03 3.00 15.51
C THR A 196 0.66 4.14 14.79
N GLY A 197 1.98 4.16 14.72
CA GLY A 197 2.70 5.30 14.16
C GLY A 197 4.20 5.31 14.45
N ILE A 198 4.87 6.34 13.97
CA ILE A 198 6.28 6.62 14.27
C ILE A 198 6.40 8.04 14.81
N ILE A 199 7.34 8.27 15.73
CA ILE A 199 7.57 9.59 16.34
C ILE A 199 9.06 9.83 16.60
N ASN A 200 9.53 11.02 16.23
CA ASN A 200 10.94 11.38 16.36
C ASN A 200 11.36 11.63 17.81
N GLN A 201 12.64 11.91 18.03
CA GLN A 201 13.19 12.13 19.38
C GLN A 201 12.64 13.38 20.09
N THR A 202 12.23 14.40 19.33
CA THR A 202 11.67 15.64 19.89
C THR A 202 10.20 15.53 20.23
N GLY A 203 9.49 14.60 19.59
CA GLY A 203 8.04 14.45 19.61
C GLY A 203 7.30 15.40 18.66
N LEU A 204 8.02 16.27 17.93
CA LEU A 204 7.42 17.28 17.04
C LEU A 204 7.19 16.79 15.62
N GLU A 205 7.72 15.61 15.26
CA GLU A 205 7.50 14.99 13.95
C GLU A 205 7.03 13.56 14.18
N ALA A 206 5.95 13.18 13.51
CA ALA A 206 5.32 11.88 13.62
C ALA A 206 4.48 11.58 12.38
N VAL A 207 4.27 10.30 12.10
CA VAL A 207 3.37 9.80 11.06
C VAL A 207 2.51 8.69 11.64
N THR A 208 1.24 8.65 11.28
CA THR A 208 0.24 7.71 11.79
C THR A 208 -0.76 7.40 10.69
N PRO A 209 -1.21 6.15 10.56
CA PRO A 209 -2.35 5.83 9.71
C PRO A 209 -3.61 6.59 10.15
N SER A 210 -4.54 6.74 9.22
CA SER A 210 -5.83 7.37 9.48
C SER A 210 -6.57 6.67 10.63
N ASN A 211 -7.11 7.46 11.56
CA ASN A 211 -7.84 6.97 12.74
C ASN A 211 -7.03 6.07 13.71
N ARG A 212 -5.70 5.98 13.59
CA ARG A 212 -4.82 5.22 14.50
C ARG A 212 -4.02 6.12 15.46
N ASN A 213 -4.51 7.31 15.76
CA ASN A 213 -3.82 8.33 16.56
C ASN A 213 -4.63 8.73 17.81
N THR A 214 -4.39 8.03 18.92
CA THR A 214 -5.03 8.24 20.25
C THR A 214 -6.54 8.24 20.15
N SER A 215 -7.07 7.11 19.68
CA SER A 215 -8.49 6.85 19.43
C SER A 215 -8.85 5.44 19.88
N GLN A 216 -10.16 5.15 19.93
CA GLN A 216 -10.68 3.80 20.13
C GLN A 216 -10.87 3.13 18.77
N TRP A 217 -10.24 1.97 18.59
CA TRP A 217 -10.35 1.19 17.36
C TRP A 217 -10.07 -0.30 17.60
N THR A 218 -10.64 -1.10 16.72
CA THR A 218 -10.31 -2.51 16.50
C THR A 218 -9.68 -2.66 15.13
N ALA A 219 -8.90 -3.71 14.95
CA ALA A 219 -8.36 -4.11 13.66
C ALA A 219 -8.29 -5.64 13.60
N PHE A 220 -8.44 -6.22 12.42
CA PHE A 220 -8.29 -7.65 12.19
C PHE A 220 -7.69 -7.80 10.80
N HIS A 221 -6.54 -8.48 10.71
CA HIS A 221 -5.79 -8.63 9.47
C HIS A 221 -5.54 -7.30 8.73
N GLU A 222 -4.87 -6.36 9.40
CA GLU A 222 -4.64 -5.01 8.85
C GLU A 222 -3.14 -4.67 8.85
N GLY A 223 -2.60 -4.24 7.70
CA GLY A 223 -1.19 -3.91 7.52
C GLY A 223 -0.93 -2.41 7.28
N TRP A 224 0.17 -1.87 7.82
CA TRP A 224 0.64 -0.50 7.53
C TRP A 224 2.14 -0.44 7.33
N ARG A 225 2.56 0.24 6.26
CA ARG A 225 3.96 0.51 5.91
C ARG A 225 4.30 1.97 6.17
N PHE A 226 5.41 2.22 6.88
CA PHE A 226 6.01 3.54 7.01
C PHE A 226 7.31 3.56 6.22
N SER A 227 7.35 4.36 5.17
CA SER A 227 8.47 4.43 4.23
C SER A 227 9.07 5.83 4.20
N ARG A 228 10.36 5.94 3.85
CA ARG A 228 11.03 7.22 3.64
C ARG A 228 11.79 7.20 2.34
N ALA A 229 11.41 8.07 1.40
CA ALA A 229 12.09 8.16 0.11
C ALA A 229 13.58 8.54 0.25
N ASN A 230 14.46 7.75 -0.36
CA ASN A 230 15.90 8.03 -0.43
C ASN A 230 16.27 8.67 -1.78
N ASN A 231 15.87 9.92 -1.96
CA ASN A 231 15.98 10.64 -3.25
C ASN A 231 17.41 10.84 -3.79
N ASN A 232 18.45 10.61 -2.98
CA ASN A 232 19.85 10.79 -3.37
C ASN A 232 20.53 9.50 -3.85
N THR A 233 19.81 8.39 -3.87
CA THR A 233 20.35 7.07 -4.23
C THR A 233 19.64 6.53 -5.47
N TYR A 234 20.39 5.82 -6.31
CA TYR A 234 19.88 4.96 -7.36
C TYR A 234 20.43 3.56 -7.06
N ALA A 235 19.55 2.59 -6.92
CA ALA A 235 19.92 1.21 -6.69
C ALA A 235 20.08 0.48 -8.03
N PHE A 236 21.11 -0.35 -8.13
CA PHE A 236 21.31 -1.28 -9.23
C PHE A 236 21.58 -2.66 -8.65
N SER A 237 20.53 -3.46 -8.49
CA SER A 237 20.65 -4.84 -8.02
C SER A 237 20.69 -5.79 -9.20
N LYS A 238 21.66 -6.70 -9.20
CA LYS A 238 21.89 -7.62 -10.31
C LYS A 238 22.19 -9.02 -9.81
N CYS A 239 21.69 -10.02 -10.54
CA CYS A 239 22.01 -11.42 -10.31
C CYS A 239 23.52 -11.68 -10.31
N ASP A 240 23.98 -12.38 -9.28
CA ASP A 240 25.31 -12.95 -9.26
C ASP A 240 25.46 -14.01 -10.35
N ASP A 241 26.71 -14.26 -10.74
CA ASP A 241 27.02 -15.35 -11.65
C ASP A 241 27.10 -16.70 -10.92
N ALA A 242 27.38 -17.77 -11.67
CA ALA A 242 27.40 -19.13 -11.13
C ALA A 242 28.45 -19.37 -10.02
N THR A 243 29.38 -18.44 -9.79
CA THR A 243 30.39 -18.55 -8.73
C THR A 243 29.91 -18.06 -7.36
N LEU A 244 28.83 -17.27 -7.31
CA LEU A 244 28.27 -16.68 -6.09
C LEU A 244 29.34 -15.99 -5.22
N ASP A 245 30.29 -15.30 -5.85
CA ASP A 245 31.42 -14.66 -5.17
C ASP A 245 31.16 -13.18 -4.86
N GLY A 246 29.98 -12.67 -5.23
CA GLY A 246 29.57 -11.29 -5.03
C GLY A 246 30.19 -10.32 -6.04
N TYR A 247 30.77 -10.79 -7.14
CA TYR A 247 31.35 -9.96 -8.20
C TYR A 247 30.67 -10.18 -9.54
N VAL A 248 30.07 -9.13 -10.09
CA VAL A 248 29.40 -9.18 -11.39
C VAL A 248 29.72 -7.96 -12.23
N ASN A 249 29.56 -8.10 -13.55
CA ASN A 249 29.65 -6.98 -14.48
C ASN A 249 28.30 -6.23 -14.57
N PHE A 250 28.30 -4.95 -14.19
CA PHE A 250 27.18 -4.04 -14.31
C PHE A 250 27.26 -3.25 -15.62
N ASN A 251 26.14 -3.13 -16.33
CA ASN A 251 26.04 -2.27 -17.50
C ASN A 251 25.57 -0.87 -17.08
N LEU A 252 26.51 0.03 -16.81
CA LEU A 252 26.21 1.39 -16.37
C LEU A 252 25.46 2.24 -17.42
N ALA A 253 25.34 1.77 -18.67
CA ALA A 253 24.47 2.41 -19.65
C ALA A 253 22.99 2.34 -19.25
N THR A 254 22.56 1.30 -18.53
CA THR A 254 21.21 1.21 -17.93
C THR A 254 20.97 2.40 -17.01
N VAL A 255 21.91 2.65 -16.09
CA VAL A 255 21.86 3.80 -15.17
C VAL A 255 21.82 5.15 -15.91
N GLN A 256 22.54 5.29 -17.02
CA GLN A 256 22.49 6.52 -17.81
C GLN A 256 21.10 6.76 -18.40
N ASN A 257 20.47 5.70 -18.95
CA ASN A 257 19.14 5.76 -19.54
C ASN A 257 18.10 6.09 -18.48
N ASP A 258 18.17 5.47 -17.30
CA ASP A 258 17.19 5.68 -16.25
C ASP A 258 17.29 7.08 -15.63
N LEU A 259 18.52 7.53 -15.35
CA LEU A 259 18.72 8.85 -14.73
C LEU A 259 18.44 10.00 -15.68
N TYR A 260 18.74 9.85 -16.98
CA TYR A 260 18.49 10.92 -17.94
C TYR A 260 18.23 10.42 -19.37
N PRO A 261 17.01 9.91 -19.64
CA PRO A 261 16.68 9.30 -20.94
C PRO A 261 16.85 10.24 -22.14
N ALA A 262 16.70 11.56 -21.92
CA ALA A 262 16.81 12.56 -22.97
C ALA A 262 18.24 12.76 -23.48
N ASN A 263 19.25 12.50 -22.64
CA ASN A 263 20.67 12.60 -23.00
C ASN A 263 21.54 11.74 -22.06
N PRO A 264 21.43 10.41 -22.16
CA PRO A 264 22.08 9.47 -21.23
C PRO A 264 23.60 9.65 -21.20
N ASN A 265 24.21 9.91 -22.36
CA ASN A 265 25.65 10.11 -22.51
C ASN A 265 26.23 11.34 -21.77
N SER A 266 25.39 12.22 -21.23
CA SER A 266 25.83 13.34 -20.38
C SER A 266 26.10 12.96 -18.92
N ILE A 267 25.72 11.74 -18.52
CA ILE A 267 26.00 11.20 -17.19
C ILE A 267 27.37 10.52 -17.20
N ALA A 268 28.25 10.95 -16.30
CA ALA A 268 29.56 10.35 -16.09
C ALA A 268 29.63 9.65 -14.72
N PHE A 269 30.39 8.56 -14.62
CA PHE A 269 30.53 7.79 -13.38
C PHE A 269 31.92 7.93 -12.78
N TYR A 270 32.00 7.82 -11.46
CA TYR A 270 33.22 7.99 -10.68
C TYR A 270 33.23 7.00 -9.51
N ALA A 271 34.40 6.46 -9.18
CA ALA A 271 34.53 5.50 -8.10
C ALA A 271 34.35 6.15 -6.72
N THR A 272 34.68 7.45 -6.59
CA THR A 272 34.60 8.18 -5.32
C THR A 272 33.88 9.52 -5.45
N LEU A 273 33.32 10.00 -4.33
CA LEU A 273 32.65 11.31 -4.28
C LEU A 273 33.60 12.45 -4.62
N ALA A 274 34.85 12.37 -4.14
CA ALA A 274 35.87 13.39 -4.40
C ALA A 274 36.13 13.51 -5.91
N GLU A 275 36.26 12.38 -6.61
CA GLU A 275 36.45 12.33 -8.06
C GLU A 275 35.25 12.86 -8.84
N ALA A 276 34.03 12.56 -8.39
CA ALA A 276 32.81 13.14 -8.97
C ALA A 276 32.75 14.66 -8.80
N GLN A 277 33.14 15.18 -7.62
CA GLN A 277 33.17 16.61 -7.33
C GLN A 277 34.24 17.35 -8.14
N SER A 278 35.43 16.77 -8.29
CA SER A 278 36.51 17.35 -9.10
C SER A 278 36.43 17.01 -10.59
N GLN A 279 35.46 16.17 -10.99
CA GLN A 279 35.32 15.64 -12.35
C GLN A 279 36.62 15.03 -12.88
N SER A 280 37.30 14.24 -12.06
CA SER A 280 38.58 13.61 -12.37
C SER A 280 38.47 12.10 -12.38
N ASN A 281 39.25 11.40 -13.22
CA ASN A 281 39.28 9.94 -13.32
C ASN A 281 37.88 9.30 -13.53
N PRO A 282 37.10 9.73 -14.53
CA PRO A 282 35.81 9.09 -14.79
C PRO A 282 35.99 7.60 -15.14
N ILE A 283 35.04 6.78 -14.71
CA ILE A 283 34.89 5.40 -15.17
C ILE A 283 34.45 5.48 -16.64
N VAL A 284 35.33 5.04 -17.55
CA VAL A 284 35.13 5.15 -19.00
C VAL A 284 34.49 3.91 -19.62
N ASP A 285 34.72 2.73 -19.03
CA ASP A 285 34.08 1.50 -19.44
C ASP A 285 32.77 1.35 -18.68
N LEU A 286 31.66 1.34 -19.41
CA LEU A 286 30.33 1.20 -18.82
C LEU A 286 30.02 -0.25 -18.44
N ASN A 287 30.80 -1.23 -18.90
CA ASN A 287 30.74 -2.60 -18.39
C ASN A 287 31.63 -2.70 -17.16
N TYR A 288 31.11 -2.22 -16.03
CA TYR A 288 31.87 -2.05 -14.80
C TYR A 288 31.71 -3.27 -13.89
N THR A 289 32.80 -3.93 -13.53
CA THR A 289 32.80 -4.96 -12.48
C THR A 289 33.07 -4.32 -11.13
N ASN A 290 32.23 -4.62 -10.14
CA ASN A 290 32.42 -4.13 -8.77
C ASN A 290 33.76 -4.61 -8.19
N THR A 291 34.33 -3.82 -7.29
CA THR A 291 35.61 -4.12 -6.62
C THR A 291 35.43 -4.56 -5.17
N THR A 292 34.24 -4.37 -4.63
CA THR A 292 33.83 -4.84 -3.30
C THR A 292 32.71 -5.84 -3.49
N ALA A 293 32.88 -7.05 -2.95
CA ALA A 293 31.87 -8.11 -3.05
C ALA A 293 30.52 -7.65 -2.48
N THR A 294 29.43 -8.13 -3.08
CA THR A 294 28.03 -7.94 -2.65
C THR A 294 27.51 -6.51 -2.80
N THR A 295 28.18 -5.48 -2.27
CA THR A 295 27.68 -4.11 -2.35
C THR A 295 28.81 -3.09 -2.55
N GLN A 296 28.62 -2.15 -3.49
CA GLN A 296 29.53 -1.04 -3.72
C GLN A 296 28.77 0.23 -4.12
N THR A 297 29.13 1.36 -3.49
CA THR A 297 28.67 2.67 -3.95
C THR A 297 29.68 3.29 -4.93
N ILE A 298 29.19 3.71 -6.09
CA ILE A 298 29.87 4.63 -7.02
C ILE A 298 29.02 5.91 -7.17
N TYR A 299 29.49 6.86 -7.98
CA TYR A 299 28.85 8.18 -8.09
C TYR A 299 28.58 8.53 -9.55
N ALA A 300 27.34 8.89 -9.86
CA ALA A 300 26.98 9.47 -11.15
C ALA A 300 26.96 11.00 -11.04
N SER A 301 27.56 11.69 -12.00
CA SER A 301 27.50 13.15 -12.12
C SER A 301 26.91 13.54 -13.47
N GLY A 302 25.92 14.42 -13.43
CA GLY A 302 25.25 14.97 -14.61
C GLY A 302 24.39 16.17 -14.24
N ASN A 303 24.25 17.14 -15.15
CA ASN A 303 23.45 18.35 -14.94
C ASN A 303 23.78 19.14 -13.65
N GLY A 304 25.02 19.05 -13.16
CA GLY A 304 25.46 19.73 -11.94
C GLY A 304 25.04 19.04 -10.63
N LEU A 305 24.46 17.83 -10.71
CA LEU A 305 24.09 17.00 -9.57
C LEU A 305 25.00 15.77 -9.51
N ILE A 306 25.23 15.28 -8.28
CA ILE A 306 25.90 14.00 -8.02
C ILE A 306 24.90 13.11 -7.30
N LYS A 307 24.70 11.89 -7.82
CA LYS A 307 23.82 10.87 -7.25
C LYS A 307 24.64 9.64 -6.84
N ASN A 308 24.29 9.03 -5.71
CA ASN A 308 24.91 7.78 -5.28
C ASN A 308 24.32 6.64 -6.10
N ILE A 309 25.17 5.80 -6.67
CA ILE A 309 24.77 4.57 -7.37
C ILE A 309 25.19 3.41 -6.48
N VAL A 310 24.23 2.69 -5.91
CA VAL A 310 24.49 1.52 -5.05
C VAL A 310 24.35 0.28 -5.92
N LEU A 311 25.49 -0.32 -6.25
CA LEU A 311 25.57 -1.59 -6.96
C LEU A 311 25.42 -2.71 -5.93
N THR A 312 24.44 -3.59 -6.11
CA THR A 312 24.19 -4.74 -5.25
C THR A 312 24.19 -6.02 -6.09
N VAL A 313 24.86 -7.04 -5.58
CA VAL A 313 24.86 -8.38 -6.17
C VAL A 313 23.98 -9.27 -5.32
N VAL A 314 23.00 -9.93 -5.95
CA VAL A 314 22.00 -10.78 -5.29
C VAL A 314 22.01 -12.20 -5.85
N ASP A 315 21.66 -13.18 -5.01
CA ASP A 315 21.44 -14.55 -5.47
C ASP A 315 20.04 -14.65 -6.08
N CYS A 316 19.97 -14.79 -7.40
CA CYS A 316 18.71 -14.84 -8.14
C CYS A 316 17.96 -16.16 -8.08
N THR A 317 18.53 -17.17 -7.41
CA THR A 317 17.83 -18.42 -7.15
C THR A 317 17.07 -18.40 -5.82
N LEU A 318 17.30 -17.37 -5.01
CA LEU A 318 16.54 -17.12 -3.80
C LEU A 318 15.28 -16.31 -4.14
N ASP A 319 14.35 -16.39 -3.21
CA ASP A 319 13.12 -15.63 -3.11
C ASP A 319 13.31 -14.78 -1.83
N ALA A 320 13.53 -13.48 -2.00
CA ALA A 320 14.01 -12.61 -0.93
C ALA A 320 12.87 -12.10 -0.03
N ASP A 321 11.69 -11.83 -0.59
CA ASP A 321 10.51 -11.42 0.17
C ASP A 321 9.66 -12.60 0.67
N GLY A 322 9.78 -13.77 0.04
CA GLY A 322 9.11 -15.01 0.39
C GLY A 322 7.78 -15.24 -0.33
N ASP A 323 7.57 -14.58 -1.46
CA ASP A 323 6.29 -14.55 -2.18
C ASP A 323 6.13 -15.64 -3.25
N THR A 324 7.08 -16.57 -3.34
CA THR A 324 7.14 -17.70 -4.29
C THR A 324 7.66 -17.39 -5.70
N VAL A 325 7.99 -16.14 -6.00
CA VAL A 325 8.75 -15.75 -7.19
C VAL A 325 10.23 -15.66 -6.83
N ALA A 326 11.10 -16.13 -7.71
CA ALA A 326 12.54 -16.02 -7.47
C ALA A 326 13.02 -14.65 -7.96
N ASN A 327 13.99 -14.04 -7.26
CA ASN A 327 14.45 -12.68 -7.58
C ASN A 327 14.84 -12.47 -9.05
N GLY A 328 15.35 -13.52 -9.71
CA GLY A 328 15.76 -13.43 -11.12
C GLY A 328 14.62 -13.47 -12.13
N ASP A 329 13.43 -13.94 -11.74
CA ASP A 329 12.25 -14.01 -12.59
C ASP A 329 11.46 -12.67 -12.60
N GLU A 330 11.89 -11.70 -11.78
CA GLU A 330 11.25 -10.40 -11.57
C GLU A 330 11.96 -9.24 -12.28
N ASP A 331 12.94 -9.56 -13.14
CA ASP A 331 13.48 -8.62 -14.15
C ASP A 331 12.48 -8.50 -15.32
N LEU A 332 11.32 -7.88 -15.07
CA LEU A 332 10.20 -7.83 -16.02
C LEU A 332 10.60 -7.21 -17.37
N ASN A 333 11.49 -6.22 -17.34
CA ASN A 333 11.93 -5.52 -18.54
C ASN A 333 13.18 -6.14 -19.21
N GLY A 334 13.90 -7.04 -18.52
CA GLY A 334 15.05 -7.78 -19.03
C GLY A 334 16.32 -6.96 -19.20
N ASP A 335 16.47 -5.83 -18.50
CA ASP A 335 17.65 -4.96 -18.55
C ASP A 335 18.75 -5.36 -17.56
N GLY A 336 18.44 -6.31 -16.66
CA GLY A 336 19.34 -6.87 -15.66
C GLY A 336 19.45 -6.06 -14.37
N ASN A 337 18.62 -5.01 -14.18
CA ASN A 337 18.53 -4.23 -12.96
C ASN A 337 17.21 -4.49 -12.22
N LEU A 338 17.21 -5.45 -11.31
CA LEU A 338 16.04 -5.77 -10.49
C LEU A 338 15.51 -4.61 -9.64
N SER A 339 16.31 -3.55 -9.42
CA SER A 339 15.90 -2.42 -8.58
C SER A 339 15.10 -1.33 -9.31
N ASN A 340 14.86 -1.47 -10.62
CA ASN A 340 14.03 -0.52 -11.37
C ASN A 340 12.71 -1.14 -11.87
N ASP A 341 12.48 -2.43 -11.65
CA ASP A 341 11.19 -3.09 -11.78
C ASP A 341 10.43 -2.93 -10.46
N ASP A 342 9.43 -2.06 -10.47
CA ASP A 342 8.63 -1.58 -9.33
C ASP A 342 7.24 -1.29 -9.92
N THR A 343 6.37 -2.30 -9.89
CA THR A 343 5.15 -2.34 -10.72
C THR A 343 4.09 -1.38 -10.20
N ASP A 344 3.94 -1.23 -8.89
CA ASP A 344 3.02 -0.30 -8.26
C ASP A 344 3.62 1.11 -8.05
N GLY A 345 4.95 1.24 -8.11
CA GLY A 345 5.67 2.50 -7.97
C GLY A 345 5.77 2.99 -6.53
N ASP A 346 5.65 2.12 -5.52
CA ASP A 346 5.77 2.48 -4.10
C ASP A 346 7.22 2.74 -3.66
N GLY A 347 8.18 2.38 -4.51
CA GLY A 347 9.61 2.55 -4.30
C GLY A 347 10.31 1.30 -3.74
N ILE A 348 9.62 0.17 -3.64
CA ILE A 348 10.16 -1.15 -3.38
C ILE A 348 10.17 -1.91 -4.70
N PRO A 349 11.33 -2.42 -5.14
CA PRO A 349 11.36 -3.24 -6.35
C PRO A 349 10.68 -4.58 -6.13
N ASN A 350 10.07 -5.12 -7.18
CA ASN A 350 9.26 -6.35 -7.16
C ASN A 350 9.91 -7.49 -6.35
N PHE A 351 11.18 -7.80 -6.60
CA PHE A 351 11.91 -8.86 -5.86
C PHE A 351 12.10 -8.67 -4.35
N LEU A 352 11.60 -7.57 -3.79
CA LEU A 352 11.57 -7.26 -2.38
C LEU A 352 10.17 -6.85 -1.90
N ASP A 353 9.17 -6.84 -2.78
CA ASP A 353 7.78 -6.57 -2.46
C ASP A 353 6.90 -7.79 -2.68
N ASN A 354 6.16 -8.16 -1.65
CA ASN A 354 5.35 -9.36 -1.64
C ASN A 354 3.91 -9.12 -2.15
N ASP A 355 3.69 -7.97 -2.79
CA ASP A 355 2.44 -7.43 -3.36
C ASP A 355 2.89 -6.48 -4.48
N ASP A 356 3.25 -7.07 -5.60
CA ASP A 356 4.03 -6.44 -6.67
C ASP A 356 3.29 -5.27 -7.34
N ASP A 357 1.98 -5.40 -7.52
CA ASP A 357 1.13 -4.40 -8.18
C ASP A 357 0.32 -3.51 -7.20
N GLY A 358 0.49 -3.75 -5.89
CA GLY A 358 0.03 -2.90 -4.81
C GLY A 358 -1.47 -2.92 -4.64
N ASP A 359 -2.11 -4.04 -4.94
CA ASP A 359 -3.56 -4.17 -4.98
C ASP A 359 -4.18 -4.74 -3.68
N LEU A 360 -3.32 -5.05 -2.69
CA LEU A 360 -3.62 -5.68 -1.40
C LEU A 360 -3.86 -7.20 -1.44
N VAL A 361 -3.67 -7.84 -2.58
CA VAL A 361 -3.49 -9.29 -2.67
C VAL A 361 -1.99 -9.59 -2.62
N LEU A 362 -1.61 -10.72 -2.02
CA LEU A 362 -0.19 -11.08 -1.96
C LEU A 362 0.19 -11.75 -3.27
N THR A 363 1.35 -11.37 -3.83
CA THR A 363 1.93 -12.02 -5.01
C THR A 363 1.89 -13.54 -4.87
N GLY A 364 2.23 -14.10 -3.72
CA GLY A 364 2.21 -15.56 -3.49
C GLY A 364 0.83 -16.23 -3.46
N GLU A 365 -0.26 -15.49 -3.29
CA GLU A 365 -1.64 -15.97 -3.41
C GLU A 365 -2.14 -15.91 -4.87
N GLU A 366 -1.62 -14.99 -5.68
CA GLU A 366 -1.95 -14.83 -7.10
C GLU A 366 -1.05 -15.69 -8.01
N TYR A 367 0.20 -15.87 -7.59
CA TYR A 367 1.19 -16.74 -8.21
C TYR A 367 0.86 -18.23 -8.04
N VAL A 368 -0.30 -18.57 -7.46
CA VAL A 368 -0.69 -19.95 -7.17
C VAL A 368 -0.95 -20.75 -8.44
N PHE A 369 0.00 -21.64 -8.71
CA PHE A 369 -0.21 -22.85 -9.50
C PHE A 369 -1.51 -23.54 -9.13
N ASN A 370 -2.40 -23.76 -10.10
CA ASN A 370 -3.51 -24.68 -9.97
C ASN A 370 -3.00 -26.09 -9.61
N ARG A 371 -2.98 -26.42 -8.31
CA ARG A 371 -2.65 -27.75 -7.78
C ARG A 371 -3.75 -28.79 -8.01
N SER A 372 -4.67 -28.55 -8.94
CA SER A 372 -5.59 -29.55 -9.47
C SER A 372 -5.31 -29.84 -10.95
N TYR A 373 -4.48 -30.86 -11.16
CA TYR A 373 -4.41 -31.71 -12.35
C TYR A 373 -4.08 -31.04 -13.72
N GLN A 374 -2.79 -31.18 -14.11
CA GLN A 374 -2.26 -31.37 -15.49
C GLN A 374 -1.35 -30.30 -16.12
N ASN A 375 -0.89 -29.25 -15.43
CA ASN A 375 0.23 -28.45 -15.96
C ASN A 375 1.02 -27.71 -14.85
N PRO A 376 2.29 -28.05 -14.58
CA PRO A 376 3.11 -27.40 -13.56
C PRO A 376 3.68 -26.03 -13.96
N SER A 377 3.05 -25.32 -14.90
CA SER A 377 3.59 -24.07 -15.50
C SER A 377 2.50 -23.10 -15.96
N ALA A 378 1.26 -23.23 -15.48
CA ALA A 378 0.22 -22.25 -15.76
C ALA A 378 0.29 -21.19 -14.66
N ILE A 379 0.83 -20.03 -15.01
CA ILE A 379 0.71 -18.80 -14.23
C ILE A 379 -0.74 -18.30 -14.37
N LEU A 380 -1.30 -17.70 -13.32
CA LEU A 380 -2.66 -17.17 -13.33
C LEU A 380 -2.70 -15.86 -14.15
N ASP A 381 -3.67 -15.81 -15.05
CA ASP A 381 -4.02 -14.67 -15.91
C ASP A 381 -5.54 -14.80 -16.10
N THR A 382 -6.28 -14.13 -15.20
CA THR A 382 -7.71 -14.38 -15.00
C THR A 382 -8.53 -13.83 -16.17
N ASP A 383 -8.14 -12.69 -16.75
CA ASP A 383 -8.83 -12.05 -17.86
C ASP A 383 -8.26 -12.40 -19.26
N ASN A 384 -7.08 -13.02 -19.31
CA ASN A 384 -6.34 -13.43 -20.51
C ASN A 384 -5.85 -12.26 -21.39
N ASP A 385 -5.54 -11.11 -20.81
CA ASP A 385 -4.96 -9.96 -21.53
C ASP A 385 -3.43 -10.09 -21.76
N GLY A 386 -2.79 -11.00 -21.03
CA GLY A 386 -1.36 -11.32 -21.11
C GLY A 386 -0.49 -10.63 -20.07
N ILE A 387 -1.08 -9.86 -19.15
CA ILE A 387 -0.51 -9.48 -17.86
C ILE A 387 -0.91 -10.59 -16.86
N LEU A 388 -0.03 -10.89 -15.91
CA LEU A 388 -0.25 -11.97 -14.95
C LEU A 388 -0.81 -11.34 -13.69
N ASN A 389 -1.71 -12.04 -12.99
CA ASN A 389 -2.45 -11.47 -11.85
C ASN A 389 -1.56 -10.71 -10.87
N TYR A 390 -0.47 -11.34 -10.41
CA TYR A 390 0.48 -10.72 -9.48
C TYR A 390 1.21 -9.44 -9.96
N ILE A 391 1.03 -9.04 -11.23
CA ILE A 391 1.52 -7.77 -11.79
C ILE A 391 0.39 -7.01 -12.51
N ASP A 392 -0.88 -7.32 -12.19
CA ASP A 392 -2.11 -6.80 -12.81
C ASP A 392 -3.15 -6.35 -11.76
N ASN A 393 -3.17 -5.05 -11.47
CA ASN A 393 -4.08 -4.50 -10.46
C ASN A 393 -5.58 -4.45 -10.82
N ASP A 394 -5.99 -5.03 -11.96
CA ASP A 394 -7.37 -5.24 -12.41
C ASP A 394 -7.52 -6.69 -12.90
N ASP A 395 -7.26 -7.62 -11.98
CA ASP A 395 -7.05 -9.06 -12.18
C ASP A 395 -8.01 -9.75 -13.16
N ASP A 396 -9.28 -9.37 -13.12
CA ASP A 396 -10.35 -9.97 -13.92
C ASP A 396 -10.80 -9.10 -15.11
N GLY A 397 -10.17 -7.95 -15.30
CA GLY A 397 -10.36 -7.01 -16.40
C GLY A 397 -11.76 -6.38 -16.42
N ASP A 398 -12.41 -6.26 -15.27
CA ASP A 398 -13.76 -5.70 -15.15
C ASP A 398 -13.78 -4.16 -15.16
N GLY A 399 -12.62 -3.54 -14.91
CA GLY A 399 -12.41 -2.09 -14.86
C GLY A 399 -12.50 -1.47 -13.47
N ILE A 400 -12.65 -2.28 -12.42
CA ILE A 400 -12.54 -1.92 -11.01
C ILE A 400 -11.23 -2.55 -10.51
N LEU A 401 -10.27 -1.72 -10.09
CA LEU A 401 -9.02 -2.25 -9.53
C LEU A 401 -9.31 -3.16 -8.33
N THR A 402 -8.59 -4.28 -8.21
CA THR A 402 -8.71 -5.27 -7.14
C THR A 402 -8.77 -4.63 -5.75
N ILE A 403 -7.91 -3.64 -5.49
CA ILE A 403 -7.89 -2.88 -4.22
C ILE A 403 -9.22 -2.21 -3.85
N ASN A 404 -10.07 -1.92 -4.83
CA ASN A 404 -11.38 -1.30 -4.63
C ASN A 404 -12.53 -2.31 -4.56
N GLU A 405 -12.23 -3.60 -4.68
CA GLU A 405 -13.20 -4.70 -4.57
C GLU A 405 -13.34 -5.24 -3.14
N ASP A 406 -12.82 -4.47 -2.19
CA ASP A 406 -13.07 -4.55 -0.74
C ASP A 406 -14.50 -4.07 -0.41
N ALA A 407 -15.46 -4.98 -0.50
CA ALA A 407 -16.89 -4.67 -0.33
C ALA A 407 -17.24 -4.32 1.12
N ASN A 408 -16.44 -4.78 2.09
CA ASN A 408 -16.72 -4.64 3.51
C ASN A 408 -15.89 -3.55 4.22
N GLY A 409 -14.84 -3.04 3.55
CA GLY A 409 -13.97 -1.97 3.99
C GLY A 409 -12.89 -2.41 4.99
N ASN A 410 -12.50 -3.69 4.98
CA ASN A 410 -11.49 -4.26 5.89
C ASN A 410 -10.06 -4.18 5.35
N GLN A 411 -9.85 -3.72 4.11
CA GLN A 411 -8.57 -3.74 3.39
C GLN A 411 -8.06 -5.15 3.09
N ASP A 412 -8.96 -6.09 2.83
CA ASP A 412 -8.65 -7.47 2.43
C ASP A 412 -9.59 -7.92 1.30
N PRO A 413 -9.25 -7.65 0.02
CA PRO A 413 -10.08 -8.08 -1.12
C PRO A 413 -10.25 -9.60 -1.22
N THR A 414 -9.40 -10.39 -0.55
CA THR A 414 -9.40 -11.85 -0.68
C THR A 414 -10.56 -12.54 0.02
N ASP A 415 -11.21 -11.86 0.97
CA ASP A 415 -12.34 -12.40 1.73
C ASP A 415 -13.73 -11.96 1.23
N ASP A 416 -13.76 -11.09 0.22
CA ASP A 416 -14.99 -10.55 -0.34
C ASP A 416 -15.53 -11.39 -1.50
N ASP A 417 -16.60 -12.14 -1.21
CA ASP A 417 -17.36 -12.93 -2.18
C ASP A 417 -18.85 -12.52 -2.09
N THR A 418 -19.26 -11.57 -2.94
CA THR A 418 -20.57 -10.93 -2.87
C THR A 418 -21.72 -11.90 -3.18
N ASP A 419 -21.50 -12.89 -4.04
CA ASP A 419 -22.53 -13.84 -4.48
C ASP A 419 -22.46 -15.21 -3.75
N ALA A 420 -21.44 -15.39 -2.91
CA ALA A 420 -21.18 -16.58 -2.12
C ALA A 420 -20.94 -17.84 -2.96
N ASN A 421 -20.33 -17.70 -4.14
CA ASN A 421 -20.03 -18.81 -5.05
C ASN A 421 -18.70 -19.51 -4.75
N GLY A 422 -17.86 -18.94 -3.87
CA GLY A 422 -16.56 -19.45 -3.47
C GLY A 422 -15.36 -18.88 -4.22
N THR A 423 -15.58 -17.93 -5.14
CA THR A 423 -14.55 -17.14 -5.81
C THR A 423 -14.61 -15.71 -5.27
N PRO A 424 -13.48 -15.09 -4.86
CA PRO A 424 -13.44 -13.68 -4.48
C PRO A 424 -13.87 -12.75 -5.62
N ASN A 425 -14.34 -11.54 -5.31
CA ASN A 425 -14.83 -10.59 -6.32
C ASN A 425 -13.75 -10.28 -7.38
N TYR A 426 -12.51 -10.04 -6.96
CA TYR A 426 -11.39 -9.64 -7.84
C TYR A 426 -10.95 -10.67 -8.88
N LEU A 427 -11.49 -11.89 -8.82
CA LEU A 427 -11.24 -12.95 -9.81
C LEU A 427 -12.46 -13.21 -10.68
N GLN A 428 -13.44 -12.30 -10.68
CA GLN A 428 -14.72 -12.47 -11.34
C GLN A 428 -14.99 -11.30 -12.24
N ASN A 429 -14.82 -11.52 -13.55
CA ASN A 429 -15.22 -10.63 -14.65
C ASN A 429 -16.76 -10.48 -14.78
N ASP A 430 -17.40 -10.34 -13.63
CA ASP A 430 -18.72 -9.86 -13.40
C ASP A 430 -18.62 -8.36 -13.09
N ALA A 431 -17.99 -7.60 -13.98
CA ALA A 431 -18.03 -6.13 -14.13
C ALA A 431 -19.31 -5.55 -13.55
N LEU A 432 -19.32 -5.29 -12.23
CA LEU A 432 -20.53 -5.23 -11.40
C LEU A 432 -21.74 -5.72 -12.19
N ALA A 433 -21.87 -7.05 -12.37
CA ALA A 433 -22.82 -7.64 -13.30
C ALA A 433 -24.08 -6.79 -13.31
N VAL A 434 -24.48 -6.35 -14.51
CA VAL A 434 -25.57 -5.39 -14.83
C VAL A 434 -26.91 -5.69 -14.11
N ASN A 435 -26.97 -6.76 -13.34
CA ASN A 435 -27.88 -7.08 -12.25
C ASN A 435 -28.01 -5.95 -11.20
N ASN A 436 -26.96 -5.19 -10.85
CA ASN A 436 -27.14 -4.00 -9.98
C ASN A 436 -27.64 -2.76 -10.74
N PHE A 437 -27.51 -2.73 -12.07
CA PHE A 437 -28.16 -1.74 -12.93
C PHE A 437 -29.63 -2.08 -13.27
N GLN A 438 -30.16 -3.22 -12.83
CA GLN A 438 -31.62 -3.47 -12.88
C GLN A 438 -32.40 -2.66 -11.83
N LYS A 439 -31.74 -2.06 -10.83
CA LYS A 439 -32.39 -1.02 -9.99
C LYS A 439 -32.64 0.28 -10.76
N GLY A 440 -31.90 0.54 -11.83
CA GLY A 440 -32.07 1.70 -12.71
C GLY A 440 -33.25 1.62 -13.69
N LYS A 441 -34.02 0.52 -13.71
CA LYS A 441 -35.22 0.36 -14.55
C LYS A 441 -36.54 0.45 -13.78
N GLU A 442 -36.49 0.57 -12.46
CA GLU A 442 -37.69 0.71 -11.62
C GLU A 442 -38.38 2.08 -11.81
N ILE A 443 -37.61 3.16 -11.99
CA ILE A 443 -38.13 4.49 -12.33
C ILE A 443 -37.40 5.04 -13.55
N VAL A 444 -38.13 5.50 -14.55
CA VAL A 444 -37.57 6.11 -15.76
C VAL A 444 -38.05 7.56 -15.88
N ILE A 445 -37.14 8.51 -16.08
CA ILE A 445 -37.50 9.90 -16.38
C ILE A 445 -37.26 10.27 -17.84
N TYR A 446 -38.25 10.86 -18.51
CA TYR A 446 -38.16 11.23 -19.93
C TYR A 446 -39.20 12.30 -20.33
N PRO A 447 -39.02 13.04 -21.43
CA PRO A 447 -37.80 13.12 -22.23
C PRO A 447 -36.69 13.84 -21.47
N ASN A 448 -35.44 13.45 -21.71
CA ASN A 448 -34.27 14.19 -21.28
C ASN A 448 -33.38 14.43 -22.51
N PRO A 449 -33.29 15.65 -23.06
CA PRO A 449 -33.78 16.93 -22.50
C PRO A 449 -35.31 17.13 -22.55
N ALA A 450 -35.89 17.81 -21.54
CA ALA A 450 -37.31 18.15 -21.43
C ALA A 450 -37.58 19.61 -21.82
N SER A 451 -38.73 19.90 -22.46
CA SER A 451 -39.13 21.28 -22.83
C SER A 451 -40.27 21.83 -21.98
N SER A 452 -41.31 21.05 -21.73
CA SER A 452 -42.51 21.50 -20.99
C SER A 452 -42.97 20.50 -19.94
N ILE A 453 -42.74 19.21 -20.17
CA ILE A 453 -43.14 18.12 -19.30
C ILE A 453 -41.95 17.17 -19.12
N LEU A 454 -41.72 16.76 -17.87
CA LEU A 454 -40.85 15.66 -17.49
C LEU A 454 -41.73 14.53 -16.95
N ASN A 455 -41.73 13.39 -17.62
CA ASN A 455 -42.45 12.20 -17.19
C ASN A 455 -41.58 11.40 -16.21
N VAL A 456 -42.21 10.87 -15.17
CA VAL A 456 -41.64 9.90 -14.23
C VAL A 456 -42.46 8.64 -14.34
N ASP A 457 -41.90 7.60 -14.95
CA ASP A 457 -42.56 6.31 -15.15
C ASP A 457 -42.09 5.33 -14.08
N ASN A 458 -43.02 4.94 -13.21
CA ASN A 458 -42.83 4.06 -12.08
C ASN A 458 -43.19 2.62 -12.43
N LYS A 459 -42.16 1.83 -12.73
CA LYS A 459 -42.25 0.40 -13.02
C LYS A 459 -41.96 -0.47 -11.80
N SER A 460 -41.67 0.13 -10.64
CA SER A 460 -41.32 -0.59 -9.40
C SER A 460 -42.51 -1.23 -8.69
N GLY A 461 -43.74 -0.78 -8.95
CA GLY A 461 -44.93 -1.16 -8.18
C GLY A 461 -44.98 -0.62 -6.74
N LYS A 462 -43.94 0.10 -6.29
CA LYS A 462 -43.85 0.73 -4.96
C LYS A 462 -44.38 2.15 -5.00
N THR A 463 -44.90 2.64 -3.88
CA THR A 463 -45.39 4.03 -3.76
C THR A 463 -44.22 5.02 -3.73
N ILE A 464 -44.25 6.00 -4.61
CA ILE A 464 -43.35 7.16 -4.54
C ILE A 464 -43.86 8.10 -3.46
N LEU A 465 -43.07 8.26 -2.41
CA LEU A 465 -43.37 9.14 -1.28
C LEU A 465 -43.17 10.61 -1.64
N SER A 466 -42.12 10.96 -2.40
CA SER A 466 -41.98 12.32 -2.91
C SER A 466 -41.08 12.41 -4.13
N VAL A 467 -41.27 13.47 -4.93
CA VAL A 467 -40.36 13.88 -6.00
C VAL A 467 -40.01 15.34 -5.77
N ALA A 468 -38.71 15.65 -5.67
CA ALA A 468 -38.19 16.99 -5.50
C ALA A 468 -37.22 17.34 -6.63
N ILE A 469 -37.33 18.54 -7.20
CA ILE A 469 -36.46 19.04 -8.25
C ILE A 469 -35.60 20.16 -7.68
N TYR A 470 -34.29 20.05 -7.84
CA TYR A 470 -33.29 21.01 -7.37
C TYR A 470 -32.55 21.64 -8.55
N SER A 471 -32.18 22.92 -8.40
CA SER A 471 -31.25 23.59 -9.32
C SER A 471 -29.82 23.09 -9.10
N VAL A 472 -28.90 23.42 -10.02
CA VAL A 472 -27.46 23.11 -9.87
C VAL A 472 -26.82 23.68 -8.60
N ASN A 473 -27.41 24.72 -8.02
CA ASN A 473 -26.93 25.35 -6.78
C ASN A 473 -27.57 24.72 -5.53
N GLY A 474 -28.31 23.61 -5.66
CA GLY A 474 -28.94 22.90 -4.55
C GLY A 474 -30.26 23.52 -4.05
N ALA A 475 -30.77 24.58 -4.69
CA ALA A 475 -32.05 25.18 -4.29
C ALA A 475 -33.23 24.31 -4.73
N LEU A 476 -34.17 24.04 -3.83
CA LEU A 476 -35.42 23.33 -4.14
C LEU A 476 -36.30 24.20 -5.04
N VAL A 477 -36.66 23.70 -6.21
CA VAL A 477 -37.43 24.42 -7.23
C VAL A 477 -38.85 23.88 -7.37
N LYS A 478 -39.06 22.58 -7.12
CA LYS A 478 -40.38 21.95 -7.19
C LYS A 478 -40.44 20.74 -6.27
N GLU A 479 -41.58 20.50 -5.64
CA GLU A 479 -41.81 19.33 -4.80
C GLU A 479 -43.20 18.75 -5.05
N ILE A 480 -43.26 17.42 -5.13
CA ILE A 480 -44.47 16.64 -5.34
C ILE A 480 -44.53 15.61 -4.21
N PRO A 481 -45.45 15.77 -3.25
CA PRO A 481 -45.40 15.07 -1.96
C PRO A 481 -46.00 13.65 -1.95
N SER A 482 -46.50 13.13 -3.08
CA SER A 482 -46.76 11.68 -3.28
C SER A 482 -47.24 11.42 -4.71
N LEU A 483 -46.88 10.26 -5.27
CA LEU A 483 -47.33 9.80 -6.59
C LEU A 483 -47.76 8.33 -6.51
N ASN A 484 -49.06 8.09 -6.61
CA ASN A 484 -49.67 6.75 -6.63
C ASN A 484 -49.93 6.22 -8.06
N ALA A 485 -49.46 6.92 -9.09
CA ALA A 485 -49.67 6.55 -10.48
C ALA A 485 -48.45 5.82 -11.07
N ALA A 486 -48.70 4.88 -11.98
CA ALA A 486 -47.66 4.19 -12.75
C ALA A 486 -46.83 5.18 -13.59
N THR A 487 -47.41 6.31 -13.99
CA THR A 487 -46.68 7.39 -14.67
C THR A 487 -47.18 8.72 -14.15
N ALA A 488 -46.25 9.66 -13.89
CA ALA A 488 -46.53 11.02 -13.47
C ALA A 488 -45.97 12.03 -14.47
N ASN A 489 -46.76 13.06 -14.81
CA ASN A 489 -46.32 14.14 -15.68
C ASN A 489 -46.03 15.38 -14.84
N ILE A 490 -44.76 15.77 -14.77
CA ILE A 490 -44.31 16.95 -14.04
C ILE A 490 -44.17 18.10 -15.02
N ALA A 491 -44.96 19.16 -14.84
CA ALA A 491 -44.78 20.39 -15.61
C ALA A 491 -43.44 21.04 -15.23
N VAL A 492 -42.55 21.21 -16.21
CA VAL A 492 -41.25 21.87 -16.06
C VAL A 492 -41.07 23.06 -17.00
N GLY A 493 -42.11 23.43 -17.76
CA GLY A 493 -42.07 24.54 -18.71
C GLY A 493 -41.85 25.93 -18.06
N ASP A 494 -42.15 26.05 -16.77
CA ASP A 494 -41.88 27.20 -15.91
C ASP A 494 -40.41 27.34 -15.50
N LEU A 495 -39.61 26.29 -15.67
CA LEU A 495 -38.17 26.30 -15.34
C LEU A 495 -37.35 26.94 -16.47
N GLN A 496 -36.32 27.71 -16.07
CA GLN A 496 -35.32 28.24 -17.00
C GLN A 496 -34.53 27.11 -17.66
N SER A 497 -34.00 27.35 -18.87
CA SER A 497 -33.13 26.38 -19.53
C SER A 497 -31.87 26.15 -18.70
N GLY A 498 -31.53 24.88 -18.45
CA GLY A 498 -30.44 24.53 -17.54
C GLY A 498 -30.47 23.07 -17.09
N ILE A 499 -29.53 22.71 -16.23
CA ILE A 499 -29.42 21.37 -15.63
C ILE A 499 -30.17 21.38 -14.29
N TYR A 500 -30.92 20.30 -14.03
CA TYR A 500 -31.64 20.11 -12.77
C TYR A 500 -31.46 18.68 -12.26
N PHE A 501 -31.51 18.53 -10.95
CA PHE A 501 -31.47 17.24 -10.26
C PHE A 501 -32.85 16.88 -9.73
N VAL A 502 -33.24 15.61 -9.86
CA VAL A 502 -34.53 15.09 -9.41
C VAL A 502 -34.27 14.03 -8.35
N LYS A 503 -34.70 14.30 -7.12
CA LYS A 503 -34.67 13.36 -6.01
C LYS A 503 -36.04 12.70 -5.90
N ILE A 504 -36.09 11.38 -5.91
CA ILE A 504 -37.31 10.58 -5.79
C ILE A 504 -37.17 9.69 -4.55
N VAL A 505 -38.10 9.81 -3.61
CA VAL A 505 -38.13 9.00 -2.39
C VAL A 505 -39.18 7.89 -2.56
N ILE A 506 -38.77 6.64 -2.42
CA ILE A 506 -39.62 5.45 -2.60
C ILE A 506 -39.46 4.55 -1.39
N SER A 507 -40.52 4.42 -0.59
CA SER A 507 -40.48 3.64 0.66
C SER A 507 -39.28 4.04 1.54
N ASN A 508 -38.20 3.25 1.59
CA ASN A 508 -36.98 3.51 2.37
C ASN A 508 -35.74 3.87 1.51
N GLN A 509 -35.92 4.20 0.23
CA GLN A 509 -34.84 4.49 -0.71
C GLN A 509 -34.95 5.89 -1.30
N VAL A 510 -33.78 6.47 -1.63
CA VAL A 510 -33.65 7.76 -2.31
C VAL A 510 -32.95 7.53 -3.65
N LEU A 511 -33.60 7.90 -4.73
CA LEU A 511 -33.06 7.84 -6.10
C LEU A 511 -32.82 9.25 -6.62
N ASN A 512 -31.67 9.48 -7.26
CA ASN A 512 -31.31 10.78 -7.82
C ASN A 512 -31.12 10.67 -9.33
N TYR A 513 -31.76 11.58 -10.07
CA TYR A 513 -31.67 11.66 -11.53
C TYR A 513 -31.24 13.04 -11.96
N LYS A 514 -30.70 13.15 -13.18
CA LYS A 514 -30.40 14.43 -13.84
C LYS A 514 -31.29 14.61 -15.05
N PHE A 515 -31.87 15.79 -15.24
CA PHE A 515 -32.47 16.16 -16.52
C PHE A 515 -32.05 17.55 -16.98
N ILE A 516 -32.09 17.75 -18.29
CA ILE A 516 -31.76 19.01 -18.94
C ILE A 516 -33.08 19.67 -19.37
N LYS A 517 -33.34 20.89 -18.90
CA LYS A 517 -34.42 21.75 -19.37
C LYS A 517 -33.94 22.53 -20.58
N LYS A 518 -34.60 22.33 -21.73
CA LYS A 518 -34.39 23.12 -22.95
C LYS A 518 -35.20 24.40 -22.92
#